data_AF-A0A4R6JKR5-F1
#
_entry.id   AF-A0A4R6JKR5-F1
#
_cell.length_a   1.000
_cell.length_b   1.000
_cell.length_c   1.000
_cell.angle_alpha   90.00
_cell.angle_beta   90.00
_cell.angle_gamma   90.00
#
_symmetry.space_group_name_H-M   'P 1'
#
loop_
_entity.id
_entity.type
_entity.pdbx_description
1 polymer ?
#
loop_
_entity_poly.entity_id
_entity_poly.type
_entity_poly.pdbx_seq_one_letter_code
_entity_poly.pdbx_strand_id
1 'polypeptide(L)'
;MDSANASSTGPAAEAAQPVVGGLSERDAAILGFERHWWKYAGAKEQAIRDQFQMSATRYYQVLNALIDRPDALAHDPLLVKRLRRLRAARQRARSARRLGIEV
;
A
#
# COMPACT_ATOMS: atom_id res chain seq x y z
N MET A 1 -8.16 24.91 -23.07
CA MET A 1 -7.11 24.05 -23.65
C MET A 1 -5.97 24.10 -22.68
N ASP A 2 -5.65 23.00 -22.00
CA ASP A 2 -4.27 22.52 -21.89
C ASP A 2 -4.16 21.28 -21.00
N SER A 3 -3.56 20.26 -21.62
CA SER A 3 -2.86 19.13 -21.03
C SER A 3 -3.67 18.06 -20.28
N ALA A 4 -4.30 17.24 -21.11
CA ALA A 4 -4.35 15.80 -20.94
C ALA A 4 -2.98 15.24 -20.53
N ASN A 5 -2.94 14.43 -19.47
CA ASN A 5 -1.96 13.35 -19.38
C ASN A 5 -2.68 12.07 -18.98
N ALA A 6 -3.13 11.37 -20.02
CA ALA A 6 -3.36 9.94 -19.97
C ALA A 6 -2.01 9.26 -19.79
N SER A 7 -1.79 8.63 -18.63
CA SER A 7 -0.76 7.62 -18.45
C SER A 7 -1.40 6.39 -17.83
N SER A 8 -2.28 5.78 -18.61
CA SER A 8 -2.64 4.37 -18.51
C SER A 8 -1.44 3.55 -18.99
N THR A 9 -0.46 3.36 -18.12
CA THR A 9 0.56 2.32 -18.27
C THR A 9 0.06 1.12 -17.46
N GLY A 10 -0.50 0.13 -18.16
CA GLY A 10 -0.80 -1.17 -17.58
C GLY A 10 0.46 -1.81 -16.99
N PRO A 11 0.35 -2.73 -16.02
CA PRO A 11 1.50 -3.30 -15.35
C PRO A 11 2.16 -4.33 -16.27
N ALA A 12 3.01 -3.86 -17.18
CA ALA A 12 3.94 -4.72 -17.88
C ALA A 12 5.06 -5.10 -16.89
N ALA A 13 5.00 -6.34 -16.39
CA ALA A 13 6.16 -7.12 -15.97
C ALA A 13 7.12 -6.44 -14.97
N GLU A 14 6.66 -6.20 -13.73
CA GLU A 14 7.59 -5.97 -12.63
C GLU A 14 8.20 -7.33 -12.24
N ALA A 15 9.35 -7.64 -12.85
CA ALA A 15 10.31 -8.72 -12.57
C ALA A 15 9.79 -9.89 -11.73
N ALA A 16 9.74 -11.08 -12.34
CA ALA A 16 9.41 -12.35 -11.68
C ALA A 16 10.37 -12.65 -10.51
N GLN A 17 10.06 -12.07 -9.36
CA GLN A 17 10.67 -12.41 -8.09
C GLN A 17 10.17 -13.79 -7.68
N PRO A 18 11.02 -14.62 -7.04
CA PRO A 18 10.60 -15.93 -6.58
C PRO A 18 9.36 -15.77 -5.68
N VAL A 19 8.29 -16.48 -6.06
CA VAL A 19 7.02 -16.52 -5.33
C VAL A 19 7.08 -17.68 -4.35
N VAL A 20 7.36 -17.39 -3.08
CA VAL A 20 7.28 -18.39 -2.00
C VAL A 20 5.91 -18.30 -1.35
N GLY A 21 5.07 -19.31 -1.57
CA GLY A 21 3.73 -19.38 -0.96
C GLY A 21 2.70 -18.39 -1.54
N GLY A 22 2.85 -17.97 -2.79
CA GLY A 22 1.92 -17.07 -3.51
C GLY A 22 2.22 -15.57 -3.35
N LEU A 23 3.07 -15.19 -2.40
CA LEU A 23 3.61 -13.84 -2.26
C LEU A 23 5.00 -13.74 -2.87
N SER A 24 5.30 -12.61 -3.51
CA SER A 24 6.68 -12.28 -3.86
C SER A 24 7.48 -11.92 -2.60
N GLU A 25 8.80 -12.11 -2.62
CA GLU A 25 9.68 -11.69 -1.52
C GLU A 25 9.50 -10.21 -1.15
N ARG A 26 9.35 -9.34 -2.16
CA ARG A 26 9.06 -7.93 -1.94
C ARG A 26 7.71 -7.69 -1.26
N ASP A 27 6.66 -8.42 -1.63
CA ASP A 27 5.36 -8.28 -1.00
C ASP A 27 5.41 -8.71 0.48
N ALA A 28 6.09 -9.82 0.77
CA ALA A 28 6.32 -10.27 2.14
C ALA A 28 7.14 -9.24 2.94
N ALA A 29 8.18 -8.66 2.34
CA ALA A 29 8.98 -7.60 2.95
C ALA A 29 8.17 -6.33 3.23
N ILE A 30 7.26 -5.94 2.32
CA ILE A 30 6.33 -4.82 2.51
C ILE A 30 5.42 -5.07 3.73
N LEU A 31 4.85 -6.27 3.86
CA LEU A 31 4.03 -6.63 5.04
C LEU A 31 4.88 -6.60 6.32
N GLY A 32 6.10 -7.16 6.29
CA GLY A 32 7.04 -7.10 7.41
C GLY A 32 7.39 -5.65 7.81
N PHE A 33 7.57 -4.76 6.84
CA PHE A 33 7.86 -3.34 7.08
C PHE A 33 6.70 -2.61 7.76
N GLU A 34 5.45 -2.88 7.35
CA GLU A 34 4.25 -2.30 7.99
C GLU A 34 4.06 -2.71 9.44
N ARG A 35 4.70 -3.79 9.89
CA ARG A 35 4.70 -4.21 11.30
C ARG A 35 5.46 -3.24 12.21
N HIS A 36 6.40 -2.48 11.68
CA HIS A 36 7.28 -1.61 12.45
C HIS A 36 6.60 -0.28 12.82
N TRP A 37 6.84 0.18 14.04
CA TRP A 37 6.28 1.43 14.57
C TRP A 37 7.21 2.62 14.28
N TRP A 38 6.78 3.49 13.37
CA TRP A 38 7.53 4.68 12.98
C TRP A 38 7.10 5.88 13.81
N LYS A 39 8.05 6.51 14.51
CA LYS A 39 7.79 7.66 15.38
C LYS A 39 7.35 8.90 14.60
N TYR A 40 7.80 9.05 13.35
CA TYR A 40 7.49 10.19 12.48
C TYR A 40 7.13 9.72 11.07
N ALA A 41 6.10 10.33 10.46
CA ALA A 41 5.65 9.99 9.11
C ALA A 41 6.77 10.16 8.05
N GLY A 42 7.58 11.22 8.16
CA GLY A 42 8.70 11.46 7.25
C GLY A 42 9.81 10.39 7.34
N ALA A 43 10.05 9.83 8.53
CA ALA A 43 11.03 8.77 8.71
C ALA A 43 10.61 7.48 7.99
N LYS A 44 9.31 7.19 7.97
CA LYS A 44 8.76 6.05 7.22
C LYS A 44 8.95 6.24 5.71
N GLU A 45 8.66 7.42 5.18
CA GLU A 45 8.80 7.69 3.74
C GLU A 45 10.24 7.59 3.25
N GLN A 46 11.19 8.07 4.05
CA GLN A 46 12.61 7.92 3.72
C GLN A 46 13.01 6.44 3.74
N ALA A 47 12.65 5.70 4.78
CA ALA A 47 12.92 4.27 4.86
C ALA A 47 12.28 3.46 3.72
N ILE A 48 11.08 3.86 3.25
CA ILE A 48 10.46 3.26 2.06
C ILE A 48 11.33 3.48 0.81
N ARG A 49 11.83 4.71 0.61
CA ARG A 49 12.72 5.02 -0.51
C ARG A 49 14.02 4.23 -0.42
N ASP A 50 14.62 4.16 0.76
CA ASP A 50 15.92 3.52 0.94
C ASP A 50 15.82 2.00 0.78
N GLN A 51 14.80 1.36 1.37
CA GLN A 51 14.68 -0.11 1.37
C GLN A 51 14.05 -0.66 0.09
N PHE A 52 13.03 0.00 -0.44
CA PHE A 52 12.27 -0.51 -1.58
C PHE A 52 12.55 0.23 -2.89
N GLN A 53 13.39 1.27 -2.86
CA GLN A 53 13.80 2.04 -4.04
C GLN A 53 12.59 2.59 -4.82
N MET A 54 11.54 2.99 -4.10
CA MET A 54 10.32 3.54 -4.69
C MET A 54 9.76 4.72 -3.92
N SER A 55 8.95 5.53 -4.60
CA SER A 55 8.23 6.63 -3.96
C SER A 55 7.18 6.12 -2.98
N ALA A 56 6.87 6.92 -1.95
CA ALA A 56 5.83 6.62 -0.97
C ALA A 56 4.46 6.39 -1.64
N THR A 57 4.15 7.14 -2.70
CA THR A 57 2.92 6.98 -3.48
C THR A 57 2.82 5.58 -4.10
N ARG A 58 3.87 5.14 -4.79
CA ARG A 58 3.91 3.79 -5.41
C ARG A 58 3.85 2.71 -4.34
N TYR A 59 4.55 2.90 -3.23
CA TYR A 59 4.53 1.98 -2.09
C TYR A 59 3.11 1.78 -1.56
N TYR A 60 2.36 2.86 -1.30
CA TYR A 60 0.99 2.73 -0.81
C TYR A 60 0.05 2.15 -1.86
N GLN A 61 0.28 2.34 -3.16
CA GLN A 61 -0.49 1.67 -4.22
C GLN A 61 -0.27 0.16 -4.18
N VAL A 62 0.99 -0.29 -4.11
CA VAL A 62 1.34 -1.72 -4.02
C VAL A 62 0.79 -2.34 -2.75
N LEU A 63 1.06 -1.72 -1.59
CA LEU A 63 0.48 -2.14 -0.31
C LEU A 63 -1.04 -2.23 -0.42
N ASN A 64 -1.66 -1.30 -1.14
CA ASN A 64 -3.09 -1.30 -1.23
C ASN A 64 -3.64 -2.50 -2.01
N ALA A 65 -3.06 -2.81 -3.17
CA ALA A 65 -3.43 -4.02 -3.92
C ALA A 65 -3.11 -5.29 -3.11
N LEU A 66 -2.00 -5.27 -2.39
CA LEU A 66 -1.50 -6.42 -1.63
C LEU A 66 -2.46 -6.86 -0.52
N ILE A 67 -2.97 -5.93 0.29
CA ILE A 67 -3.85 -6.28 1.42
C ILE A 67 -5.24 -6.81 1.01
N ASP A 68 -5.57 -6.75 -0.28
CA ASP A 68 -6.82 -7.31 -0.82
C ASP A 68 -6.63 -8.74 -1.37
N ARG A 69 -5.38 -9.23 -1.47
CA ARG A 69 -5.06 -10.59 -1.94
C ARG A 69 -5.24 -11.63 -0.83
N PRO A 70 -5.72 -12.85 -1.16
CA PRO A 70 -5.82 -13.95 -0.20
C PRO A 70 -4.45 -14.39 0.33
N ASP A 71 -3.41 -14.30 -0.50
CA ASP A 71 -2.03 -14.68 -0.12
C ASP A 71 -1.53 -13.83 1.06
N ALA A 72 -1.79 -12.52 1.04
CA ALA A 72 -1.43 -11.61 2.12
C ALA A 72 -2.15 -11.97 3.43
N LEU A 73 -3.43 -12.36 3.34
CA LEU A 73 -4.20 -12.84 4.50
C LEU A 73 -3.64 -14.15 5.06
N ALA A 74 -3.14 -15.05 4.21
CA ALA A 74 -2.52 -16.30 4.66
C ALA A 74 -1.18 -16.05 5.37
N HIS A 75 -0.40 -15.05 4.92
CA HIS A 75 0.89 -14.72 5.52
C HIS A 75 0.77 -13.97 6.86
N ASP A 76 -0.04 -12.92 6.97
CA ASP A 76 -0.27 -12.21 8.23
C ASP A 76 -1.74 -11.75 8.36
N PRO A 77 -2.62 -12.63 8.85
CA PRO A 77 -4.06 -12.35 8.92
C PRO A 77 -4.40 -11.13 9.78
N LEU A 78 -3.64 -10.88 10.86
CA LEU A 78 -3.94 -9.82 11.83
C LEU A 78 -3.52 -8.46 11.30
N LEU A 79 -2.31 -8.37 10.74
CA LEU A 79 -1.82 -7.14 10.13
C LEU A 79 -2.71 -6.73 8.95
N VAL A 80 -3.04 -7.66 8.06
CA VAL A 80 -3.86 -7.37 6.88
C VAL A 80 -5.26 -6.91 7.28
N LYS A 81 -5.93 -7.58 8.23
CA LYS A 81 -7.23 -7.13 8.75
C LYS A 81 -7.16 -5.73 9.36
N ARG A 82 -6.10 -5.43 10.14
CA ARG A 82 -5.89 -4.09 10.71
C ARG A 82 -5.70 -3.03 9.63
N LEU A 83 -4.88 -3.29 8.61
CA LEU A 83 -4.61 -2.37 7.51
C LEU A 83 -5.88 -2.10 6.68
N ARG A 84 -6.66 -3.15 6.37
CA ARG A 84 -7.95 -3.03 5.68
C ARG A 84 -8.93 -2.15 6.47
N ARG A 85 -9.03 -2.36 7.80
CA ARG A 85 -9.87 -1.53 8.67
C ARG A 85 -9.43 -0.06 8.67
N LEU A 86 -8.12 0.19 8.75
CA LEU A 86 -7.57 1.54 8.74
C LEU A 86 -7.84 2.25 7.40
N ARG A 87 -7.74 1.54 6.27
CA ARG A 87 -8.14 2.08 4.96
C ARG A 87 -9.62 2.44 4.95
N ALA A 88 -10.50 1.54 5.39
CA ALA A 88 -11.93 1.77 5.42
C ALA A 88 -12.29 3.00 6.29
N ALA A 89 -11.61 3.18 7.42
CA ALA A 89 -11.77 4.37 8.26
C ALA A 89 -11.35 5.66 7.53
N ARG A 90 -10.20 5.66 6.85
CA ARG A 90 -9.76 6.82 6.03
C ARG A 90 -10.73 7.11 4.88
N GLN A 91 -11.25 6.08 4.22
CA GLN A 91 -12.24 6.23 3.16
C GLN A 91 -13.53 6.88 3.69
N ARG A 92 -14.07 6.39 4.80
CA ARG A 92 -15.24 6.99 5.45
C ARG A 92 -15.02 8.45 5.84
N ALA A 93 -13.87 8.77 6.44
CA ALA A 93 -13.52 10.15 6.78
C ALA A 93 -13.45 11.08 5.56
N ARG A 94 -12.94 10.59 4.42
CA ARG A 94 -12.93 11.34 3.16
C ARG A 94 -14.34 11.52 2.59
N SER A 95 -15.18 10.49 2.64
CA SER A 95 -16.56 10.57 2.15
C SER A 95 -17.40 11.53 2.99
N ALA A 96 -17.25 11.52 4.31
CA ALA A 96 -17.95 12.45 5.21
C ALA A 96 -17.59 13.92 4.91
N ARG A 97 -16.29 14.21 4.73
CA ARG A 97 -15.82 15.55 4.33
C ARG A 97 -16.38 16.01 2.97
N ARG A 98 -16.52 15.09 2.01
CA ARG A 98 -17.08 15.41 0.69
C ARG A 98 -18.59 15.63 0.72
N LEU A 99 -19.28 15.09 1.70
CA LEU A 99 -20.74 15.22 1.85
C LEU A 99 -21.13 16.45 2.69
N GLY A 100 -20.17 17.27 3.13
CA GLY A 100 -20.44 18.47 3.93
C GLY A 100 -20.98 18.19 5.33
N ILE A 101 -20.90 16.95 5.81
CA ILE A 101 -21.31 16.57 7.16
C ILE A 101 -20.08 16.75 8.05
N GLU A 102 -19.95 17.94 8.65
CA GLU A 102 -19.06 18.13 9.80
C GLU A 102 -19.53 17.21 10.94
N VAL A 103 -18.57 16.54 11.58
CA VAL A 103 -18.77 15.82 12.85
C VAL A 103 -18.39 16.77 13.97
#